data_AF-A0A850CC85-F1
#
_entry.id   AF-A0A850CC85-F1
#
_cell.length_a   1.000
_cell.length_b   1.000
_cell.length_c   1.000
_cell.angle_alpha   90.00
_cell.angle_beta   90.00
_cell.angle_gamma   90.00
#
_symmetry.space_group_name_H-M   'P 1'
#
loop_
_entity.id
_entity.type
_entity.pdbx_description
1 polymer ?
#
loop_
_entity_poly.entity_id
_entity_poly.type
_entity_poly.pdbx_seq_one_letter_code
_entity_poly.pdbx_strand_id
1 'polypeptide(L)'
;MSTTAVLLLALLLVVLACRAAHAVCKRIGQPPVIGEILVGIILGPSLFGALAPGAHASLFGPGLLAVIDGVSQIGLVLFMFTVGLEFPIGRLRSTARVGLAVSGAGMVVPLALGFAFALWFGPRLGLFPGGVDPRIGALFIGLLLSITAFPVMARMIADHGHVTTRFGSVSLTAGALDDAAAWILLAAVLAAFGTGGDAAALIALGGLAALAAVLFAVRRWA
;
A
#
# COMPACT_ATOMS: atom_id res chain seq x y z
N MET A 1 -26.20 15.03 15.32
CA MET A 1 -25.36 14.01 15.99
C MET A 1 -23.99 14.63 16.24
N SER A 2 -23.32 14.33 17.36
CA SER A 2 -21.95 14.82 17.57
C SER A 2 -20.99 14.15 16.58
N THR A 3 -19.92 14.84 16.17
CA THR A 3 -18.91 14.32 15.23
C THR A 3 -18.34 12.98 15.70
N THR A 4 -18.13 12.82 17.01
CA THR A 4 -17.66 11.56 17.61
C THR A 4 -18.66 10.43 17.44
N ALA A 5 -19.96 10.68 17.60
CA ALA A 5 -20.98 9.66 17.41
C ALA A 5 -21.05 9.19 15.95
N VAL A 6 -20.90 10.12 15.00
CA VAL A 6 -20.83 9.81 13.56
C VAL A 6 -19.58 9.00 13.24
N LEU A 7 -18.41 9.34 13.82
CA LEU A 7 -17.18 8.57 13.68
C LEU A 7 -17.33 7.13 14.14
N LEU A 8 -17.84 6.95 15.36
CA LEU A 8 -18.03 5.62 15.94
C LEU A 8 -19.04 4.79 15.11
N LEU A 9 -20.10 5.43 14.61
CA LEU A 9 -21.05 4.79 13.72
C LEU A 9 -20.39 4.36 12.40
N ALA A 10 -19.60 5.24 11.77
CA ALA A 10 -18.89 4.93 10.53
C ALA A 10 -17.90 3.76 10.73
N LEU A 11 -17.11 3.78 11.81
CA LEU A 11 -16.19 2.69 12.15
C LEU A 11 -16.93 1.38 12.42
N LEU A 12 -18.05 1.43 13.15
CA LEU A 12 -18.89 0.25 13.39
C LEU A 12 -19.39 -0.35 12.08
N LEU A 13 -19.89 0.48 11.17
CA LEU A 13 -20.37 0.05 9.85
C LEU A 13 -19.25 -0.60 9.04
N VAL A 14 -18.07 0.04 8.97
CA VAL A 14 -16.89 -0.50 8.27
C VAL A 14 -16.48 -1.86 8.86
N VAL A 15 -16.33 -1.96 10.18
CA VAL A 15 -15.91 -3.20 10.84
C VAL A 15 -16.93 -4.32 10.61
N LEU A 16 -18.23 -4.05 10.76
CA LEU A 16 -19.27 -5.05 10.53
C LEU A 16 -19.32 -5.51 9.08
N ALA A 17 -19.24 -4.57 8.12
CA ALA A 17 -19.22 -4.89 6.70
C ALA A 17 -17.98 -5.72 6.33
N CYS A 18 -16.79 -5.34 6.80
CA CYS A 18 -15.56 -6.10 6.60
C CYS A 18 -15.63 -7.50 7.22
N ARG A 19 -16.20 -7.67 8.42
CA ARG A 19 -16.38 -8.99 9.04
C ARG A 19 -17.35 -9.88 8.26
N ALA A 20 -18.43 -9.32 7.75
CA ALA A 20 -19.36 -10.05 6.89
C ALA A 20 -18.67 -10.47 5.58
N ALA A 21 -17.95 -9.56 4.94
CA ALA A 21 -17.19 -9.84 3.73
C ALA A 21 -16.09 -10.88 3.94
N HIS A 22 -15.38 -10.84 5.08
CA HIS A 22 -14.42 -11.86 5.47
C HIS A 22 -15.09 -13.25 5.53
N ALA A 23 -16.23 -13.37 6.20
CA ALA A 23 -16.93 -14.64 6.33
C ALA A 23 -17.36 -15.21 4.97
N VAL A 24 -17.79 -14.34 4.04
CA VAL A 24 -18.10 -14.71 2.66
C VAL A 24 -16.84 -15.15 1.92
N CYS A 25 -15.77 -14.35 1.93
CA CYS A 25 -14.51 -14.63 1.24
C CYS A 25 -13.91 -15.97 1.70
N LYS A 26 -13.91 -16.22 3.00
CA LYS A 26 -13.42 -17.49 3.56
C LYS A 26 -14.22 -18.70 3.05
N ARG A 27 -15.54 -18.57 2.85
CA ARG A 27 -16.37 -19.67 2.30
C ARG A 27 -16.09 -19.96 0.84
N ILE A 28 -15.69 -18.95 0.06
CA ILE A 28 -15.37 -19.09 -1.38
C ILE A 28 -13.87 -19.27 -1.64
N GLY A 29 -13.05 -19.45 -0.60
CA GLY A 29 -11.60 -19.65 -0.71
C GLY A 29 -10.81 -18.40 -1.12
N GLN A 30 -11.37 -17.20 -0.95
CA GLN A 30 -10.71 -15.93 -1.26
C GLN A 30 -10.02 -15.35 -0.01
N PRO A 31 -8.84 -14.74 -0.16
CA PRO A 31 -8.20 -13.99 0.92
C PRO A 31 -9.13 -12.90 1.49
N PRO A 32 -9.19 -12.71 2.82
CA PRO A 32 -10.08 -11.73 3.46
C PRO A 32 -9.92 -10.30 2.93
N VAL A 33 -8.70 -9.89 2.58
CA VAL A 33 -8.38 -8.57 2.01
C VAL A 33 -9.26 -8.24 0.80
N ILE A 34 -9.59 -9.23 -0.04
CA ILE A 34 -10.42 -8.98 -1.24
C ILE A 34 -11.80 -8.50 -0.83
N GLY A 35 -12.39 -9.09 0.21
CA GLY A 35 -13.69 -8.66 0.75
C GLY A 35 -13.64 -7.24 1.31
N GLU A 36 -12.55 -6.86 1.97
CA GLU A 36 -12.37 -5.53 2.53
C GLU A 36 -12.22 -4.46 1.44
N ILE A 37 -11.49 -4.77 0.35
CA ILE A 37 -11.40 -3.89 -0.82
C ILE A 37 -12.79 -3.69 -1.43
N LEU A 38 -13.58 -4.76 -1.59
CA LEU A 38 -14.94 -4.68 -2.09
C LEU A 38 -15.84 -3.84 -1.17
N VAL A 39 -15.75 -4.01 0.15
CA VAL A 39 -16.47 -3.17 1.12
C VAL A 39 -16.07 -1.71 0.97
N GLY A 40 -14.79 -1.40 0.79
CA GLY A 40 -14.32 -0.05 0.52
C GLY A 40 -14.92 0.56 -0.75
N ILE A 41 -15.01 -0.22 -1.84
CA ILE A 41 -15.66 0.21 -3.09
C ILE A 41 -17.17 0.45 -2.88
N ILE A 42 -17.83 -0.44 -2.14
CA ILE A 42 -19.27 -0.37 -1.87
C ILE A 42 -19.61 0.84 -0.98
N LEU A 43 -18.90 1.01 0.14
CA LEU A 43 -19.14 2.09 1.10
C LEU A 43 -18.54 3.43 0.65
N GLY A 44 -17.59 3.41 -0.27
CA GLY A 44 -16.93 4.60 -0.78
C GLY A 44 -17.76 5.38 -1.79
N PRO A 45 -17.14 6.41 -2.41
CA PRO A 45 -17.83 7.28 -3.35
C PRO A 45 -18.27 6.56 -4.63
N SER A 46 -17.59 5.47 -4.99
CA SER A 46 -17.85 4.71 -6.23
C SER A 46 -19.25 4.09 -6.31
N LEU A 47 -19.83 3.68 -5.17
CA LEU A 47 -21.17 3.10 -5.13
C LEU A 47 -22.09 3.83 -4.15
N PHE A 48 -21.79 3.81 -2.85
CA PHE A 48 -22.65 4.47 -1.86
C PHE A 48 -22.72 5.99 -2.09
N GLY A 49 -21.58 6.64 -2.37
CA GLY A 49 -21.58 8.07 -2.69
C GLY A 49 -22.29 8.41 -4.00
N ALA A 50 -22.27 7.50 -4.98
CA ALA A 50 -23.00 7.67 -6.25
C ALA A 50 -24.52 7.49 -6.09
N LEU A 51 -24.96 6.51 -5.29
CA LEU A 51 -26.37 6.19 -5.09
C LEU A 51 -27.07 7.12 -4.09
N ALA A 52 -26.36 7.53 -3.03
CA ALA A 52 -26.92 8.33 -1.95
C ALA A 52 -25.91 9.38 -1.44
N PRO A 53 -25.59 10.41 -2.25
CA PRO A 53 -24.53 11.38 -1.96
C PRO A 53 -24.73 12.13 -0.63
N GLY A 54 -25.98 12.47 -0.28
CA GLY A 54 -26.29 13.15 0.99
C GLY A 54 -26.05 12.28 2.23
N ALA A 55 -26.38 10.98 2.15
CA ALA A 55 -26.13 10.03 3.24
C ALA A 55 -24.65 9.64 3.33
N HIS A 56 -23.97 9.51 2.19
CA HIS A 56 -22.53 9.31 2.16
C HIS A 56 -21.79 10.52 2.75
N ALA A 57 -22.16 11.75 2.37
CA ALA A 57 -21.51 12.95 2.91
C ALA A 57 -21.67 13.11 4.43
N SER A 58 -22.79 12.63 5.00
CA SER A 58 -23.02 12.68 6.44
C SER A 58 -22.23 11.63 7.22
N LEU A 59 -21.96 10.45 6.64
CA LEU A 59 -21.23 9.35 7.27
C LEU A 59 -19.74 9.27 6.90
N PHE A 60 -19.35 9.78 5.73
CA PHE A 60 -18.01 9.69 5.14
C PHE A 60 -17.62 11.03 4.50
N GLY A 61 -17.94 12.14 5.17
CA GLY A 61 -17.50 13.47 4.76
C GLY A 61 -15.97 13.64 4.83
N PRO A 62 -15.37 14.59 4.09
CA PRO A 62 -13.91 14.71 3.96
C PRO A 62 -13.16 14.82 5.29
N GLY A 63 -13.68 15.60 6.25
CA GLY A 63 -13.07 15.74 7.57
C GLY A 63 -13.08 14.45 8.38
N LEU A 64 -14.13 13.63 8.25
CA LEU A 64 -14.21 12.34 8.94
C LEU A 64 -13.31 11.30 8.27
N LEU A 65 -13.27 11.28 6.94
CA LEU A 65 -12.37 10.42 6.18
C LEU A 65 -10.91 10.68 6.52
N ALA A 66 -10.51 11.94 6.73
CA ALA A 66 -9.15 12.26 7.19
C ALA A 66 -8.84 11.68 8.58
N VAL A 67 -9.81 11.70 9.50
CA VAL A 67 -9.65 11.08 10.83
C VAL A 67 -9.59 9.55 10.72
N ILE A 68 -10.47 8.95 9.90
CA ILE A 68 -10.48 7.50 9.64
C ILE A 68 -9.15 7.06 9.00
N ASP A 69 -8.63 7.83 8.05
CA ASP A 69 -7.31 7.57 7.44
C ASP A 69 -6.21 7.61 8.49
N GLY A 70 -6.15 8.66 9.32
CA GLY A 70 -5.18 8.74 10.42
C GLY A 70 -5.23 7.53 11.37
N VAL A 71 -6.44 7.09 11.76
CA VAL A 71 -6.62 5.87 12.58
C VAL A 71 -6.19 4.61 11.82
N SER A 72 -6.47 4.54 10.51
CA SER A 72 -6.12 3.41 9.65
C SER A 72 -4.60 3.28 9.48
N GLN A 73 -3.89 4.40 9.34
CA GLN A 73 -2.42 4.40 9.28
C GLN A 73 -1.80 3.86 10.56
N ILE A 74 -2.33 4.25 11.73
CA ILE A 74 -1.88 3.69 13.02
C ILE A 74 -2.13 2.18 13.06
N GLY A 75 -3.31 1.73 12.67
CA GLY A 75 -3.65 0.31 12.59
C GLY A 75 -2.72 -0.47 11.65
N LEU A 76 -2.42 0.09 10.48
CA LEU A 76 -1.51 -0.49 9.49
C LEU A 76 -0.09 -0.62 10.05
N VAL A 77 0.43 0.40 10.72
CA VAL A 77 1.77 0.38 11.34
C VAL A 77 1.83 -0.69 12.44
N LEU A 78 0.84 -0.75 13.33
CA LEU A 78 0.78 -1.78 14.38
C LEU A 78 0.68 -3.20 13.81
N PHE A 79 -0.09 -3.35 12.73
CA PHE A 79 -0.21 -4.62 12.01
C PHE A 79 1.13 -5.03 11.39
N MET A 80 1.79 -4.12 10.67
CA MET A 80 3.11 -4.36 10.07
C MET A 80 4.19 -4.65 11.11
N PHE A 81 4.12 -4.01 12.27
CA PHE A 81 5.02 -4.30 13.38
C PHE A 81 4.82 -5.73 13.89
N THR A 82 3.57 -6.16 14.11
CA THR A 82 3.23 -7.52 14.55
C THR A 82 3.74 -8.57 13.55
N VAL A 83 3.45 -8.35 12.28
CA VAL A 83 3.91 -9.19 11.17
C VAL A 83 5.44 -9.26 11.15
N GLY A 84 6.13 -8.14 11.36
CA GLY A 84 7.59 -8.08 11.47
C GLY A 84 8.16 -8.89 12.65
N LEU A 85 7.46 -8.93 13.79
CA LEU A 85 7.86 -9.73 14.97
C LEU A 85 7.73 -11.24 14.73
N GLU A 86 6.76 -11.68 13.93
CA GLU A 86 6.58 -13.09 13.58
C GLU A 86 7.62 -13.58 12.56
N PHE A 87 8.33 -12.67 11.89
CA PHE A 87 9.30 -13.02 10.85
C PHE A 87 10.71 -13.30 11.38
N PRO A 88 11.25 -14.51 11.14
CA PRO A 88 12.63 -14.82 11.51
C PRO A 88 13.61 -14.10 10.56
N ILE A 89 14.20 -12.99 11.02
CA ILE A 89 15.17 -12.16 10.28
C ILE A 89 16.32 -13.00 9.68
N GLY A 90 16.73 -14.08 10.36
CA GLY A 90 17.76 -15.00 9.86
C GLY A 90 17.40 -15.69 8.54
N ARG A 91 16.10 -15.96 8.29
CA ARG A 91 15.63 -16.55 7.03
C ARG A 91 15.59 -15.54 5.90
N LEU A 92 15.26 -14.28 6.17
CA LEU A 92 15.33 -13.20 5.16
C LEU A 92 16.73 -13.13 4.54
N ARG A 93 17.77 -13.21 5.37
CA ARG A 93 19.16 -13.17 4.89
C ARG A 93 19.52 -14.37 4.04
N SER A 94 19.04 -15.57 4.39
CA SER A 94 19.34 -16.78 3.62
C SER A 94 18.60 -16.82 2.28
N THR A 95 17.45 -16.14 2.16
CA THR A 95 16.69 -16.02 0.90
C THR A 95 17.00 -14.75 0.11
N ALA A 96 17.85 -13.84 0.61
CA ALA A 96 18.11 -12.53 0.00
C ALA A 96 18.51 -12.58 -1.48
N ARG A 97 19.40 -13.51 -1.88
CA ARG A 97 19.83 -13.63 -3.29
C ARG A 97 18.68 -14.04 -4.20
N VAL A 98 17.84 -14.98 -3.76
CA VAL A 98 16.67 -15.42 -4.52
C VAL A 98 15.60 -14.32 -4.53
N GLY A 99 15.37 -13.68 -3.38
CA GLY A 99 14.47 -12.54 -3.25
C GLY A 99 14.83 -11.39 -4.18
N LEU A 100 16.12 -11.03 -4.28
CA LEU A 100 16.62 -10.02 -5.22
C LEU A 100 16.37 -10.39 -6.68
N ALA A 101 16.57 -11.66 -7.05
CA ALA A 101 16.31 -12.10 -8.41
C ALA A 101 14.80 -12.06 -8.74
N VAL A 102 13.95 -12.50 -7.81
CA VAL A 102 12.48 -12.48 -7.96
C VAL A 102 11.96 -11.05 -8.01
N SER A 103 12.39 -10.19 -7.08
CA SER A 103 12.07 -8.76 -7.02
C SER A 103 12.52 -8.04 -8.30
N GLY A 104 13.78 -8.23 -8.70
CA GLY A 104 14.32 -7.62 -9.91
C GLY A 104 13.54 -8.02 -11.16
N ALA A 105 13.24 -9.31 -11.34
CA ALA A 105 12.41 -9.75 -12.46
C ALA A 105 10.97 -9.20 -12.36
N GLY A 106 10.40 -9.21 -11.15
CA GLY A 106 9.04 -8.75 -10.85
C GLY A 106 8.83 -7.25 -11.00
N MET A 107 9.87 -6.43 -10.83
CA MET A 107 9.80 -4.98 -11.05
C MET A 107 10.23 -4.58 -12.46
N VAL A 108 11.39 -5.05 -12.92
CA VAL A 108 12.00 -4.56 -14.18
C VAL A 108 11.13 -4.91 -15.38
N VAL A 109 10.56 -6.12 -15.43
CA VAL A 109 9.76 -6.55 -16.57
C VAL A 109 8.45 -5.76 -16.66
N PRO A 110 7.61 -5.67 -15.61
CA PRO A 110 6.39 -4.85 -15.66
C PRO A 110 6.68 -3.36 -15.84
N LEU A 111 7.76 -2.84 -15.26
CA LEU A 111 8.16 -1.44 -15.45
C LEU A 111 8.48 -1.16 -16.91
N ALA A 112 9.32 -1.99 -17.54
CA ALA A 112 9.71 -1.82 -18.93
C ALA A 112 8.51 -1.96 -19.88
N LEU A 113 7.64 -2.96 -19.65
CA LEU A 113 6.44 -3.16 -20.45
C LEU A 113 5.42 -2.03 -20.27
N GLY A 114 5.19 -1.60 -19.03
CA GLY A 114 4.30 -0.49 -18.71
C GLY A 114 4.80 0.84 -19.28
N PHE A 115 6.10 1.09 -19.19
CA PHE A 115 6.75 2.25 -19.80
C PHE A 115 6.62 2.25 -21.32
N ALA A 116 6.94 1.13 -21.97
CA ALA A 116 6.84 0.99 -23.42
C ALA A 116 5.38 1.15 -23.90
N PHE A 117 4.44 0.54 -23.18
CA PHE A 117 3.01 0.69 -23.43
C PHE A 117 2.58 2.16 -23.31
N ALA A 118 2.92 2.81 -22.21
CA ALA A 118 2.52 4.19 -21.96
C ALA A 118 3.18 5.18 -22.92
N LEU A 119 4.45 4.97 -23.32
CA LEU A 119 5.09 5.80 -24.35
C LEU A 119 4.38 5.69 -25.69
N TRP A 120 3.99 4.47 -26.09
CA TRP A 120 3.45 4.24 -27.42
C TRP A 120 1.96 4.58 -27.52
N PHE A 121 1.17 4.16 -26.54
CA PHE A 121 -0.28 4.33 -26.53
C PHE A 121 -0.74 5.55 -25.74
N GLY A 122 0.05 6.03 -24.77
CA GLY A 122 -0.35 7.12 -23.87
C GLY A 122 -0.73 8.42 -24.57
N PRO A 123 0.04 8.92 -25.56
CA PRO A 123 -0.34 10.12 -26.31
C PRO A 123 -1.64 9.94 -27.12
N ARG A 124 -1.94 8.71 -27.59
CA ARG A 124 -3.13 8.41 -28.39
C ARG A 124 -4.39 8.21 -27.53
N LEU A 125 -4.20 7.71 -26.31
CA LEU A 125 -5.27 7.45 -25.34
C LEU A 125 -5.53 8.64 -24.40
N GLY A 126 -4.73 9.71 -24.50
CA GLY A 126 -4.84 10.85 -23.59
C GLY A 126 -4.48 10.51 -22.14
N LEU A 127 -3.52 9.59 -21.92
CA LEU A 127 -3.13 9.15 -20.58
C LEU A 127 -2.38 10.23 -19.78
N PHE A 128 -1.85 11.25 -20.44
CA PHE A 128 -1.02 12.27 -19.82
C PHE A 128 -1.74 13.62 -19.74
N PRO A 129 -1.78 14.26 -18.55
CA PRO A 129 -2.25 15.63 -18.42
C PRO A 129 -1.45 16.59 -19.32
N GLY A 130 -2.08 17.67 -19.78
CA GLY A 130 -1.40 18.71 -20.54
C GLY A 130 -0.25 19.33 -19.74
N GLY A 131 0.92 19.50 -20.36
CA GLY A 131 2.12 20.09 -19.73
C GLY A 131 3.10 19.08 -19.12
N VAL A 132 2.77 17.79 -19.12
CA VAL A 132 3.67 16.71 -18.68
C VAL A 132 4.49 16.18 -19.86
N ASP A 133 5.81 16.00 -19.69
CA ASP A 133 6.62 15.26 -20.65
C ASP A 133 6.10 13.80 -20.75
N PRO A 134 5.68 13.33 -21.94
CA PRO A 134 5.19 11.97 -22.13
C PRO A 134 6.14 10.87 -21.64
N ARG A 135 7.45 11.13 -21.59
CA ARG A 135 8.44 10.18 -21.06
C ARG A 135 8.34 10.04 -19.55
N ILE A 136 8.15 11.16 -18.84
CA ILE A 136 7.99 11.16 -17.38
C ILE A 136 6.63 10.56 -17.03
N GLY A 137 5.58 10.90 -17.78
CA GLY A 137 4.26 10.27 -17.67
C GLY A 137 4.32 8.76 -17.90
N ALA A 138 5.03 8.30 -18.93
CA ALA A 138 5.20 6.88 -19.18
C ALA A 138 6.00 6.18 -18.09
N LEU A 139 7.03 6.82 -17.54
CA LEU A 139 7.84 6.28 -16.44
C LEU A 139 6.99 6.12 -15.19
N PHE A 140 6.10 7.08 -14.91
CA PHE A 140 5.15 6.99 -13.83
C PHE A 140 4.18 5.81 -13.99
N ILE A 141 3.61 5.62 -15.19
CA ILE A 141 2.74 4.46 -15.46
C ILE A 141 3.52 3.13 -15.34
N GLY A 142 4.72 3.06 -15.91
CA GLY A 142 5.60 1.88 -15.77
C GLY A 142 5.88 1.57 -14.30
N LEU A 143 6.20 2.59 -13.51
CA LEU A 143 6.40 2.46 -12.07
C LEU A 143 5.13 1.94 -11.38
N LEU A 144 3.97 2.56 -11.60
CA LEU A 144 2.70 2.14 -11.00
C LEU A 144 2.37 0.66 -11.28
N LEU A 145 2.69 0.15 -12.47
CA LEU A 145 2.45 -1.24 -12.86
C LEU A 145 3.47 -2.23 -12.28
N SER A 146 4.58 -1.74 -11.71
CA SER A 146 5.67 -2.55 -11.16
C SER A 146 5.66 -2.67 -9.63
N ILE A 147 4.92 -1.79 -8.94
CA ILE A 147 4.90 -1.75 -7.47
C ILE A 147 3.96 -2.85 -6.94
N THR A 148 4.42 -3.58 -5.93
CA THR A 148 3.61 -4.50 -5.13
C THR A 148 3.49 -3.98 -3.69
N ALA A 149 2.31 -4.10 -3.09
CA ALA A 149 2.07 -3.64 -1.72
C ALA A 149 2.51 -4.73 -0.73
N PHE A 150 3.68 -4.53 -0.09
CA PHE A 150 4.20 -5.46 0.92
C PHE A 150 3.20 -5.76 2.06
N PRO A 151 2.48 -4.77 2.64
CA PRO A 151 1.58 -5.05 3.76
C PRO A 151 0.46 -6.04 3.45
N VAL A 152 -0.09 -5.94 2.24
CA VAL A 152 -1.17 -6.84 1.78
C VAL A 152 -0.62 -8.25 1.55
N MET A 153 0.53 -8.37 0.89
CA MET A 153 1.18 -9.65 0.67
C MET A 153 1.54 -10.33 1.99
N ALA A 154 2.15 -9.60 2.92
CA ALA A 154 2.57 -10.14 4.22
C ALA A 154 1.37 -10.62 5.04
N ARG A 155 0.27 -9.86 5.00
CA ARG A 155 -1.00 -10.29 5.57
C ARG A 155 -1.53 -11.56 4.93
N MET A 156 -1.54 -11.63 3.60
CA MET A 156 -2.05 -12.80 2.90
C MET A 156 -1.25 -14.07 3.24
N ILE A 157 0.08 -13.95 3.38
CA ILE A 157 0.96 -15.05 3.79
C ILE A 157 0.71 -15.46 5.25
N ALA A 158 0.50 -14.48 6.15
CA ALA A 158 0.16 -14.71 7.55
C ALA A 158 -1.20 -15.38 7.73
N ASP A 159 -2.24 -14.87 7.07
CA ASP A 159 -3.61 -15.40 7.12
C ASP A 159 -3.70 -16.87 6.64
N HIS A 160 -2.80 -17.30 5.76
CA HIS A 160 -2.71 -18.68 5.28
C HIS A 160 -1.66 -19.55 6.02
N GLY A 161 -0.99 -19.02 7.04
CA GLY A 161 -0.01 -19.77 7.83
C GLY A 161 1.28 -20.13 7.08
N HIS A 162 1.61 -19.39 6.01
CA HIS A 162 2.78 -19.68 5.16
C HIS A 162 4.04 -18.88 5.53
N VAL A 163 3.99 -18.07 6.59
CA VAL A 163 5.06 -17.23 7.13
C VAL A 163 6.40 -17.95 7.28
N THR A 164 6.38 -19.19 7.77
CA THR A 164 7.59 -19.97 8.06
C THR A 164 8.03 -20.89 6.92
N THR A 165 7.31 -20.90 5.80
CA THR A 165 7.66 -21.74 4.64
C THR A 165 8.78 -21.10 3.81
N ARG A 166 9.50 -21.89 3.01
CA ARG A 166 10.52 -21.36 2.09
C ARG A 166 9.91 -20.40 1.07
N PHE A 167 8.75 -20.76 0.51
CA PHE A 167 8.03 -19.89 -0.43
C PHE A 167 7.63 -18.57 0.25
N GLY A 168 7.00 -18.63 1.43
CA GLY A 168 6.63 -17.43 2.18
C GLY A 168 7.84 -16.55 2.47
N SER A 169 8.95 -17.12 2.96
CA SER A 169 10.19 -16.37 3.24
C SER A 169 10.75 -15.69 1.99
N VAL A 170 10.79 -16.38 0.84
CA VAL A 170 11.24 -15.78 -0.43
C VAL A 170 10.31 -14.65 -0.87
N SER A 171 8.99 -14.87 -0.85
CA SER A 171 7.99 -13.87 -1.25
C SER A 171 8.06 -12.62 -0.38
N LEU A 172 8.19 -12.78 0.93
CA LEU A 172 8.32 -11.66 1.87
C LEU A 172 9.64 -10.91 1.69
N THR A 173 10.73 -11.63 1.44
CA THR A 173 12.03 -11.01 1.15
C THR A 173 11.95 -10.20 -0.14
N ALA A 174 11.35 -10.75 -1.19
CA ALA A 174 11.14 -10.04 -2.45
C ALA A 174 10.22 -8.83 -2.26
N GLY A 175 9.07 -8.99 -1.59
CA GLY A 175 8.15 -7.89 -1.34
C GLY A 175 8.74 -6.76 -0.50
N ALA A 176 9.58 -7.07 0.49
CA ALA A 176 10.27 -6.05 1.28
C ALA A 176 11.31 -5.27 0.45
N LEU A 177 11.99 -5.95 -0.48
CA LEU A 177 12.90 -5.31 -1.44
C LEU A 177 12.12 -4.44 -2.44
N ASP A 178 10.99 -4.94 -2.94
CA ASP A 178 10.10 -4.22 -3.85
C ASP A 178 9.53 -2.96 -3.21
N ASP A 179 9.08 -3.02 -1.96
CA ASP A 179 8.52 -1.87 -1.24
C ASP A 179 9.59 -0.78 -1.02
N ALA A 180 10.80 -1.16 -0.63
CA ALA A 180 11.92 -0.23 -0.50
C ALA A 180 12.30 0.41 -1.85
N ALA A 181 12.37 -0.39 -2.92
CA ALA A 181 12.66 0.09 -4.25
C ALA A 181 11.54 1.01 -4.79
N ALA A 182 10.28 0.67 -4.53
CA ALA A 182 9.11 1.44 -4.93
C ALA A 182 9.15 2.87 -4.38
N TRP A 183 9.46 3.05 -3.09
CA TRP A 183 9.58 4.38 -2.49
C TRP A 183 10.71 5.22 -3.10
N ILE A 184 11.87 4.60 -3.35
CA ILE A 184 13.01 5.30 -3.97
C ILE A 184 12.66 5.72 -5.40
N LEU A 185 12.10 4.81 -6.19
CA LEU A 185 11.72 5.07 -7.58
C LEU A 185 10.58 6.11 -7.66
N LEU A 186 9.58 6.02 -6.77
CA LEU A 186 8.49 7.00 -6.70
C LEU A 186 9.02 8.39 -6.36
N ALA A 187 9.92 8.51 -5.39
CA ALA A 187 10.56 9.78 -5.06
C ALA A 187 11.33 10.36 -6.27
N ALA A 188 12.09 9.53 -7.00
CA ALA A 188 12.81 9.95 -8.20
C ALA A 188 11.86 10.44 -9.31
N VAL A 189 10.75 9.74 -9.54
CA VAL A 189 9.74 10.13 -10.54
C VAL A 189 9.03 11.43 -10.13
N LEU A 190 8.65 11.58 -8.86
CA LEU A 190 8.02 12.81 -8.35
C LEU A 190 8.95 14.03 -8.40
N ALA A 191 10.25 13.81 -8.18
CA ALA A 191 11.27 14.84 -8.37
C ALA A 191 11.39 15.23 -9.85
N ALA A 192 11.34 14.26 -10.78
CA ALA A 192 11.36 14.52 -12.22
C ALA A 192 10.12 15.30 -12.69
N PHE A 193 8.96 15.12 -12.06
CA PHE A 193 7.77 15.94 -12.31
C PHE A 193 7.86 17.37 -11.77
N GLY A 194 8.90 17.71 -10.98
CA GLY A 194 8.97 18.99 -10.29
C GLY A 194 7.92 19.18 -9.18
N THR A 195 7.23 18.09 -8.80
CA THR A 195 6.21 18.07 -7.74
C THR A 195 6.77 17.79 -6.35
N GLY A 196 8.06 17.42 -6.27
CA GLY A 196 8.76 17.24 -4.99
C GLY A 196 9.20 18.58 -4.42
N GLY A 197 8.57 19.04 -3.35
CA GLY A 197 9.06 20.20 -2.60
C GLY A 197 10.26 19.82 -1.73
N ASP A 198 11.33 20.62 -1.78
CA ASP A 198 12.57 20.41 -0.99
C ASP A 198 12.27 20.22 0.50
N ALA A 199 11.26 20.93 1.04
CA ALA A 199 10.83 20.81 2.42
C ALA A 199 10.21 19.44 2.75
N ALA A 200 9.43 18.85 1.85
CA ALA A 200 8.81 17.53 2.07
C ALA A 200 9.87 16.42 2.06
N ALA A 201 10.88 16.53 1.18
CA ALA A 201 12.01 15.62 1.15
C ALA A 201 12.83 15.69 2.45
N LEU A 202 13.09 16.89 2.97
CA LEU A 202 13.79 17.09 4.24
C LEU A 202 13.02 16.54 5.45
N ILE A 203 11.69 16.73 5.49
CA ILE A 203 10.83 16.17 6.56
C ILE A 203 10.84 14.64 6.50
N ALA A 204 10.73 14.05 5.31
CA ALA A 204 10.80 12.60 5.15
C ALA A 204 12.16 12.03 5.59
N LEU A 205 13.26 12.68 5.21
CA LEU A 205 14.61 12.28 5.61
C LEU A 205 14.80 12.37 7.14
N GLY A 206 14.30 13.45 7.75
CA GLY A 206 14.32 13.64 9.20
C GLY A 206 13.50 12.60 9.95
N GLY A 207 12.31 12.27 9.44
CA GLY A 207 11.46 11.21 9.99
C GLY A 207 12.11 9.82 9.91
N LEU A 208 12.75 9.50 8.78
CA LEU A 208 13.49 8.25 8.59
C LEU A 208 14.69 8.15 9.56
N ALA A 209 15.44 9.24 9.71
CA ALA A 209 16.57 9.31 10.64
C ALA A 209 16.12 9.14 12.10
N ALA A 210 15.02 9.79 12.50
CA ALA A 210 14.44 9.64 13.83
C ALA A 210 13.96 8.20 14.09
N LEU A 211 13.27 7.58 13.12
CA LEU A 211 12.83 6.19 13.22
C LEU A 211 14.02 5.23 13.35
N ALA A 212 15.06 5.41 12.52
CA ALA A 212 16.28 4.61 12.59
C ALA A 212 16.99 4.75 13.96
N ALA A 213 17.04 5.97 14.51
CA ALA A 213 17.59 6.22 15.84
C ALA A 213 16.79 5.51 16.94
N VAL A 214 15.46 5.54 16.87
CA VAL A 214 14.58 4.82 17.82
C VAL A 214 14.79 3.31 17.72
N LEU A 215 14.83 2.76 16.51
CA LEU A 215 15.05 1.32 16.31
C LEU A 215 16.43 0.87 16.79
N PHE A 216 17.47 1.68 16.56
CA PHE A 216 18.82 1.42 17.06
C PHE A 216 18.86 1.50 18.60
N ALA A 217 18.16 2.48 19.18
CA ALA A 217 18.03 2.60 20.62
C ALA A 217 17.36 1.35 21.19
N VAL A 218 16.18 0.94 20.71
CA VAL A 218 15.44 -0.24 21.18
C VAL A 218 16.25 -1.52 21.06
N ARG A 219 16.97 -1.72 19.95
CA ARG A 219 17.86 -2.88 19.76
C ARG A 219 18.97 -2.96 20.82
N ARG A 220 19.41 -1.84 21.40
CA ARG A 220 20.42 -1.86 22.47
C ARG A 220 19.88 -2.38 23.80
N TRP A 221 18.55 -2.46 23.97
CA TRP A 221 17.88 -2.91 25.20
C TRP A 221 17.33 -4.35 25.11
N ALA A 222 17.46 -5.00 23.97
CA ALA A 222 17.04 -6.39 23.73
C ALA A 222 18.25 -7.29 23.50
#